data_AF-A0A427V6Q3-F1
#
_entry.id   AF-A0A427V6Q3-F1
#
_cell.length_a   1.000
_cell.length_b   1.000
_cell.length_c   1.000
_cell.angle_alpha   90.00
_cell.angle_beta   90.00
_cell.angle_gamma   90.00
#
_symmetry.space_group_name_H-M   'P 1'
#
loop_
_entity.id
_entity.type
_entity.pdbx_description
1 polymer ?
#
loop_
_entity_poly.entity_id
_entity_poly.type
_entity_poly.pdbx_seq_one_letter_code
_entity_poly.pdbx_strand_id
1 'polypeptide(L)' 'MKDLDLLAKLEMAKTLHNHGVDLIQIATATGLTRPELIAALKIIFRDEIDNHRKRVSRTGSAASLI' A
#
# COMPACT_ATOMS: atom_id res chain seq x y z
N MET A 1 -7.66 11.42 18.11
CA MET A 1 -6.65 10.44 18.57
C MET A 1 -6.86 9.05 17.99
N LYS A 2 -8.09 8.54 17.84
CA LYS A 2 -8.35 7.21 17.24
C LYS A 2 -7.83 7.06 15.80
N ASP A 3 -7.84 8.14 15.01
CA ASP A 3 -7.44 8.06 13.60
C ASP A 3 -5.93 7.98 13.39
N LEU A 4 -5.12 8.55 14.30
CA LEU A 4 -3.66 8.52 14.23
C LEU A 4 -3.10 7.13 14.53
N ASP A 5 -3.66 6.46 15.54
CA ASP A 5 -3.28 5.09 15.90
C ASP A 5 -3.64 4.10 14.78
N LEU A 6 -4.82 4.27 14.16
CA LEU A 6 -5.22 3.50 13.01
C LEU A 6 -4.27 3.75 11.82
N LEU A 7 -3.92 5.01 11.53
CA LEU A 7 -3.02 5.35 10.43
C LEU A 7 -1.64 4.69 10.59
N ALA A 8 -1.08 4.72 11.80
CA ALA A 8 0.23 4.11 12.09
C ALA A 8 0.20 2.59 11.91
N LYS A 9 -0.87 1.92 12.35
CA LYS A 9 -1.06 0.48 12.15
C LYS A 9 -1.16 0.12 10.67
N LEU A 10 -1.81 0.97 9.87
CA LEU A 10 -1.92 0.79 8.42
C LEU A 10 -0.58 0.98 7.71
N GLU A 11 0.22 1.99 8.08
CA GLU A 11 1.57 2.18 7.53
C GLU A 11 2.49 1.01 7.87
N MET A 12 2.40 0.49 9.10
CA MET A 12 3.14 -0.71 9.50
C MET A 12 2.70 -1.94 8.68
N ALA A 13 1.40 -2.17 8.54
CA ALA A 13 0.86 -3.26 7.71
C ALA A 13 1.36 -3.18 6.27
N LYS A 14 1.38 -1.98 5.69
CA LYS A 14 1.89 -1.74 4.33
C LYS A 14 3.38 -2.07 4.21
N THR A 15 4.18 -1.60 5.16
CA THR A 15 5.62 -1.84 5.17
C THR A 15 5.91 -3.34 5.23
N LEU A 16 5.26 -4.05 6.16
CA LEU A 16 5.41 -5.50 6.31
C LEU A 16 4.97 -6.25 5.05
N HIS A 17 3.85 -5.87 4.44
CA HIS A 17 3.38 -6.47 3.20
C HIS A 17 4.37 -6.25 2.04
N ASN A 18 4.95 -5.05 1.92
CA ASN A 18 5.96 -4.73 0.90
C ASN A 18 7.25 -5.54 1.07
N HIS A 19 7.54 -5.99 2.28
CA HIS A 19 8.64 -6.91 2.58
C HIS A 19 8.26 -8.40 2.42
N GLY A 20 7.05 -8.72 1.98
CA GLY A 20 6.59 -10.08 1.72
C GLY A 20 6.09 -10.85 2.94
N VAL A 21 5.76 -10.15 4.03
CA VAL A 21 5.22 -10.77 5.24
C VAL A 21 3.77 -11.23 4.99
N ASP A 22 3.42 -12.42 5.50
CA ASP A 22 2.06 -12.97 5.37
C ASP A 22 1.02 -12.10 6.11
N LEU A 23 -0.15 -11.94 5.51
CA LEU A 23 -1.32 -11.27 6.09
C LEU A 23 -1.66 -11.73 7.51
N ILE A 24 -1.49 -13.01 7.83
CA ILE A 24 -1.74 -13.55 9.18
C ILE A 24 -0.77 -12.92 10.18
N GLN A 25 0.51 -12.88 9.84
CA GLN A 25 1.56 -12.31 10.70
C GLN A 25 1.40 -10.80 10.83
N ILE A 26 0.99 -10.12 9.75
CA ILE A 26 0.67 -8.69 9.77
C ILE A 26 -0.52 -8.40 10.70
N ALA A 27 -1.56 -9.22 10.67
CA ALA A 27 -2.70 -9.11 11.58
C ALA A 27 -2.28 -9.24 13.04
N THR A 28 -1.41 -10.20 13.34
CA THR A 28 -0.84 -10.36 14.68
C THR A 28 -0.01 -9.16 15.12
N ALA A 29 0.85 -8.63 14.24
CA ALA A 29 1.74 -7.51 14.56
C ALA A 29 1.01 -6.18 14.75
N THR A 30 -0.02 -5.92 13.94
CA THR A 30 -0.75 -4.63 13.91
C THR A 30 -1.99 -4.64 14.79
N GLY A 31 -2.46 -5.82 15.21
CA GLY A 31 -3.73 -6.00 15.91
C GLY A 31 -4.96 -5.72 15.04
N LEU A 32 -4.77 -5.54 13.72
CA LEU A 32 -5.85 -5.31 12.78
C LEU A 32 -6.52 -6.63 12.40
N THR A 33 -7.84 -6.58 12.26
CA THR A 33 -8.61 -7.72 11.79
C THR A 33 -8.37 -7.94 10.29
N ARG A 34 -8.60 -9.18 9.85
CA ARG A 34 -8.46 -9.55 8.44
C ARG A 34 -9.31 -8.67 7.50
N PRO A 35 -10.57 -8.28 7.81
CA PRO A 35 -11.33 -7.33 7.01
C PRO A 35 -10.67 -5.94 6.91
N GLU A 36 -10.14 -5.41 8.01
CA GLU A 36 -9.47 -4.09 8.04
C GLU A 36 -8.21 -4.09 7.17
N LEU A 37 -7.41 -5.15 7.28
CA LEU A 37 -6.22 -5.33 6.44
C LEU A 37 -6.58 -5.47 4.96
N ILE A 38 -7.60 -6.26 4.62
CA ILE A 38 -8.04 -6.42 3.22
C ILE A 38 -8.54 -5.09 2.66
N ALA A 39 -9.32 -4.33 3.42
CA ALA A 39 -9.83 -3.03 2.99
C ALA A 39 -8.67 -2.04 2.77
N ALA A 40 -7.75 -1.94 3.72
CA ALA A 40 -6.62 -1.02 3.63
C ALA A 40 -5.61 -1.41 2.55
N LEU A 41 -5.21 -2.68 2.49
CA LEU A 41 -4.27 -3.17 1.49
C LEU A 41 -4.88 -3.15 0.08
N LYS A 42 -6.18 -3.43 -0.11
CA LYS A 42 -6.84 -3.25 -1.43
C LYS A 42 -6.88 -1.81 -1.90
N ILE A 43 -7.10 -0.84 -0.99
CA ILE A 43 -6.98 0.58 -1.33
C ILE A 43 -5.55 0.87 -1.79
N ILE A 44 -4.55 0.35 -1.07
CA ILE A 44 -3.14 0.51 -1.43
C ILE A 44 -2.81 -0.14 -2.77
N PHE A 45 -3.29 -1.36 -3.06
CA PHE A 45 -3.08 -2.02 -4.37
C PHE A 45 -3.68 -1.20 -5.51
N ARG A 46 -4.84 -0.58 -5.30
CA ARG A 46 -5.47 0.28 -6.31
C ARG A 46 -4.65 1.56 -6.54
N ASP A 47 -4.19 2.19 -5.46
CA ASP A 47 -3.37 3.39 -5.53
C ASP A 47 -1.97 3.11 -6.11
N GLU A 48 -1.35 1.98 -5.81
CA GLU A 48 -0.04 1.60 -6.38
C GLU A 48 -0.14 1.29 -7.88
N ILE A 49 -1.20 0.62 -8.33
CA ILE A 49 -1.45 0.39 -9.77
C ILE A 49 -1.65 1.72 -10.49
N ASP A 50 -2.46 2.63 -9.93
CA ASP A 50 -2.71 3.93 -10.54
C ASP A 50 -1.46 4.83 -10.52
N ASN A 51 -0.65 4.76 -9.46
CA ASN A 51 0.61 5.51 -9.36
C ASN A 51 1.68 4.95 -10.30
N HIS A 52 1.71 3.63 -10.53
CA HIS A 52 2.56 3.01 -11.54
C HIS A 52 2.13 3.43 -12.96
N ARG A 53 0.83 3.39 -13.29
CA ARG A 53 0.33 3.89 -14.60
C ARG A 53 0.70 5.35 -14.83
N LYS A 54 0.52 6.22 -13.83
CA LYS A 54 0.87 7.66 -13.93
C LYS A 54 2.37 7.91 -14.09
N ARG A 55 3.23 7.08 -13.47
CA ARG A 55 4.69 7.19 -13.64
C ARG A 55 5.13 6.74 -15.02
N VAL A 56 4.60 5.63 -15.53
CA VAL A 56 4.93 5.13 -16.88
C VAL A 56 4.46 6.12 -17.97
N SER A 57 3.32 6.79 -17.78
CA SER A 57 2.87 7.85 -18.71
C SER A 57 3.74 9.11 -18.72
N ARG A 58 4.51 9.40 -17.66
CA ARG A 58 5.39 10.58 -17.60
C ARG A 58 6.80 10.32 -18.14
N THR A 59 7.30 9.09 -18.04
CA THR A 59 8.59 8.69 -18.63
C THR A 59 8.50 8.33 -20.12
N GLY A 60 7.30 8.15 -20.68
CA GLY A 60 7.10 7.93 -22.12
C GLY A 60 7.19 9.19 -23.00
N SER A 61 7.24 10.40 -22.42
CA SER A 61 7.21 11.67 -23.17
C SER A 61 8.58 12.38 -23.25
N ALA A 62 9.68 11.66 -23.05
CA ALA A 62 11.05 12.19 -23.18
C ALA A 62 11.88 11.48 -24.27
N ALA A 63 11.31 10.53 -25.02
CA ALA A 63 12.06 9.70 -25.99
C ALA A 63 11.67 9.96 -27.46
N SER A 64 11.22 11.16 -27.81
CA SER A 64 10.99 11.56 -29.21
C SER A 64 11.41 12.99 -29.44
N LEU A 65 12.73 13.23 -29.40
CA LEU A 65 13.35 14.47 -29.88
C LEU A 65 14.84 14.20 -30.19
N ILE A 66 15.12 13.22 -31.05
CA ILE A 66 16.34 13.18 -31.88
C ILE A 66 15.96 12.55 -33.22
#